data_AF-A0A7W0ZW88-F1
#
_entry.id   AF-A0A7W0ZW88-F1
#
_cell.length_a   1.000
_cell.length_b   1.000
_cell.length_c   1.000
_cell.angle_alpha   90.00
_cell.angle_beta   90.00
_cell.angle_gamma   90.00
#
_symmetry.space_group_name_H-M   'P 1'
#
loop_
_entity.id
_entity.type
_entity.pdbx_description
1 polymer ?
#
loop_
_entity_poly.entity_id
_entity_poly.type
_entity_poly.pdbx_seq_one_letter_code
_entity_poly.pdbx_strand_id
1 'polypeptide(L)'
;MNKLALAVGVAAVLAAGCSKKRVSECDDFVTTAEKLAKCEKLPETARTSVAGSAKQIKDMLQMVDDNGGFDSAPAETVDQMRQACKSQNTRIVEEMQKTFPECLK
;
A
#
# COMPACT_ATOMS: atom_id res chain seq x y z
N MET A 1 -23.60 -39.51 12.84
CA MET A 1 -24.32 -38.45 12.11
C MET A 1 -25.00 -37.57 13.13
N ASN A 2 -24.58 -36.30 13.26
CA ASN A 2 -25.44 -35.16 13.55
C ASN A 2 -24.62 -33.89 13.38
N LYS A 3 -25.04 -33.09 12.41
CA LYS A 3 -24.49 -31.81 12.01
C LYS A 3 -25.05 -30.76 12.96
N LEU A 4 -24.22 -29.99 13.64
CA LEU A 4 -24.62 -28.71 14.21
C LEU A 4 -23.44 -27.74 14.06
N ALA A 5 -23.49 -27.00 12.96
CA ALA A 5 -22.72 -25.79 12.77
C ALA A 5 -23.24 -24.74 13.75
N LEU A 6 -22.36 -24.22 14.61
CA LEU A 6 -22.61 -22.97 15.32
C LEU A 6 -22.02 -21.85 14.48
N ALA A 7 -22.92 -21.13 13.82
CA ALA A 7 -22.67 -19.81 13.31
C ALA A 7 -22.59 -18.78 14.46
N VAL A 8 -22.10 -17.60 14.10
CA VAL A 8 -22.20 -16.31 14.80
C VAL A 8 -21.01 -15.95 15.70
N GLY A 9 -20.09 -15.21 15.08
CA GLY A 9 -19.17 -14.29 15.71
C GLY A 9 -18.95 -13.08 14.82
N VAL A 10 -20.04 -12.44 14.38
CA VAL A 10 -19.99 -11.11 13.74
C VAL A 10 -19.53 -10.12 14.80
N ALA A 11 -18.21 -9.96 14.93
CA ALA A 11 -17.63 -8.76 15.52
C ALA A 11 -17.57 -7.72 14.41
N ALA A 12 -18.74 -7.13 14.15
CA ALA A 12 -18.84 -5.80 13.59
C ALA A 12 -18.15 -4.85 14.57
N VAL A 13 -16.84 -4.69 14.41
CA VAL A 13 -16.19 -3.42 14.73
C VAL A 13 -15.89 -2.78 13.39
N LEU A 14 -16.97 -2.45 12.69
CA LEU A 14 -17.01 -1.23 11.89
C LEU A 14 -16.74 -0.10 12.88
N ALA A 15 -15.45 0.17 13.12
CA ALA A 15 -15.02 1.48 13.54
C ALA A 15 -15.35 2.43 12.38
N ALA A 16 -16.62 2.80 12.29
CA ALA A 16 -17.12 3.95 11.55
C ALA A 16 -16.71 5.22 12.32
N GLY A 17 -15.40 5.38 12.49
CA GLY A 17 -14.75 6.50 13.15
C GLY A 17 -13.33 6.65 12.59
N CYS A 18 -13.14 7.62 11.72
CA CYS A 18 -11.85 8.17 11.29
C CYS A 18 -10.91 7.31 10.40
N SER A 19 -11.41 6.52 9.45
CA SER A 19 -10.58 6.12 8.30
C SER A 19 -10.80 7.11 7.16
N LYS A 20 -9.91 8.11 7.08
CA LYS A 20 -9.64 8.85 5.83
C LYS A 20 -9.60 7.83 4.70
N LYS A 21 -10.49 7.91 3.70
CA LYS A 21 -10.54 6.95 2.59
C LYS A 21 -9.20 7.00 1.83
N ARG A 22 -8.20 6.26 2.26
CA ARG A 22 -6.89 6.21 1.58
C ARG A 22 -6.95 5.24 0.41
N VAL A 23 -6.09 5.46 -0.57
CA VAL A 23 -5.87 4.54 -1.67
C VAL A 23 -4.97 3.42 -1.16
N SER A 24 -5.57 2.30 -0.74
CA SER A 24 -4.88 1.13 -0.16
C SER A 24 -3.70 0.65 -0.99
N GLU A 25 -3.80 0.71 -2.31
CA GLU A 25 -2.76 0.27 -3.24
C GLU A 25 -1.50 1.13 -3.15
N CYS A 26 -1.64 2.41 -2.79
CA CYS A 26 -0.50 3.29 -2.53
C CYS A 26 0.11 3.03 -1.14
N ASP A 27 -0.70 2.69 -0.14
CA ASP A 27 -0.20 2.28 1.17
C ASP A 27 0.58 0.95 1.06
N ASP A 28 0.10 0.00 0.25
CA ASP A 28 0.80 -1.25 -0.06
C ASP A 28 2.13 -0.99 -0.77
N PHE A 29 2.14 -0.16 -1.81
CA PHE A 29 3.37 0.24 -2.50
C PHE A 29 4.39 0.84 -1.52
N VAL A 30 3.94 1.80 -0.70
CA VAL A 30 4.78 2.47 0.29
C VAL A 30 5.36 1.45 1.27
N THR A 31 4.55 0.54 1.78
CA THR A 31 4.99 -0.51 2.71
C THR A 31 6.05 -1.41 2.08
N THR A 32 5.82 -1.86 0.84
CA THR A 32 6.81 -2.65 0.09
C THR A 32 8.10 -1.87 -0.11
N ALA A 33 8.02 -0.62 -0.57
CA ALA A 33 9.18 0.20 -0.87
C ALA A 33 10.00 0.52 0.40
N GLU A 34 9.35 0.77 1.54
CA GLU A 34 10.03 0.97 2.83
C GLU A 34 10.70 -0.30 3.36
N LYS A 35 10.10 -1.46 3.10
CA LYS A 35 10.73 -2.75 3.40
C LYS A 35 11.99 -2.96 2.56
N LEU A 36 11.89 -2.73 1.24
CA LEU A 36 13.02 -2.82 0.32
C LEU A 36 14.13 -1.82 0.67
N ALA A 37 13.77 -0.59 1.08
CA ALA A 37 14.73 0.42 1.53
C ALA A 37 15.59 -0.03 2.72
N LYS A 38 15.07 -0.96 3.54
CA LYS A 38 15.78 -1.52 4.71
C LYS A 38 16.50 -2.83 4.40
N CYS A 39 16.31 -3.42 3.21
CA CYS A 39 16.94 -4.69 2.88
C CYS A 39 18.43 -4.53 2.54
N GLU A 40 19.32 -4.96 3.42
CA GLU A 40 20.77 -4.83 3.25
C GLU A 40 21.35 -5.58 2.04
N LYS A 41 20.59 -6.52 1.46
CA LYS A 41 20.97 -7.23 0.23
C LYS A 41 20.84 -6.37 -1.03
N LEU A 42 20.06 -5.30 -0.97
CA LEU A 42 19.95 -4.36 -2.08
C LEU A 42 21.11 -3.37 -2.09
N PRO A 43 21.65 -3.04 -3.28
CA PRO A 43 22.61 -1.96 -3.43
C PRO A 43 22.10 -0.66 -2.78
N GLU A 44 22.99 0.11 -2.17
CA GLU A 44 22.63 1.37 -1.50
C GLU A 44 21.85 2.31 -2.42
N THR A 45 22.28 2.46 -3.68
CA THR A 45 21.56 3.27 -4.68
C THR A 45 20.12 2.79 -4.89
N ALA A 46 19.89 1.47 -4.89
CA ALA A 46 18.55 0.91 -5.02
C ALA A 46 17.71 1.19 -3.77
N ARG A 47 18.27 1.01 -2.58
CA ARG A 47 17.61 1.33 -1.30
C ARG A 47 17.20 2.80 -1.20
N THR A 48 18.11 3.71 -1.55
CA THR A 48 17.85 5.15 -1.55
C THR A 48 16.79 5.53 -2.58
N SER A 49 16.83 4.92 -3.76
CA SER A 49 15.82 5.15 -4.80
C SER A 49 14.42 4.74 -4.35
N VAL A 50 14.25 3.52 -3.83
CA VAL A 50 12.92 3.04 -3.37
C VAL A 50 12.42 3.80 -2.14
N ALA A 51 13.32 4.22 -1.23
CA ALA A 51 12.97 5.11 -0.12
C ALA A 51 12.46 6.48 -0.62
N GLY A 52 13.11 7.03 -1.66
CA GLY A 52 12.68 8.26 -2.31
C GLY A 52 11.29 8.12 -2.95
N SER A 53 11.03 7.02 -3.65
CA SER A 53 9.71 6.74 -4.22
C SER A 53 8.64 6.57 -3.15
N ALA A 54 8.93 5.86 -2.06
CA ALA A 54 8.00 5.73 -0.93
C ALA A 54 7.64 7.09 -0.33
N LYS A 55 8.65 7.96 -0.16
CA LYS A 55 8.45 9.32 0.34
C LYS A 55 7.58 10.15 -0.59
N GLN A 56 7.85 10.16 -1.89
CA GLN A 56 7.05 10.93 -2.86
C GLN A 56 5.57 10.51 -2.84
N ILE A 57 5.28 9.21 -2.77
CA ILE A 57 3.91 8.72 -2.68
C ILE A 57 3.29 9.11 -1.33
N LYS A 58 4.01 9.01 -0.21
CA LYS A 58 3.53 9.49 1.09
C LYS A 58 3.19 10.98 1.06
N ASP A 59 4.06 11.81 0.51
CA ASP A 59 3.88 13.26 0.42
C ASP A 59 2.66 13.60 -0.46
N MET A 60 2.47 12.87 -1.58
CA MET A 60 1.29 13.00 -2.44
C MET A 60 -0.01 12.59 -1.72
N LEU A 61 -0.02 11.46 -1.02
CA LEU A 61 -1.18 11.00 -0.25
C LEU A 61 -1.53 12.00 0.85
N GLN A 62 -0.51 12.55 1.53
CA GLN A 62 -0.68 13.57 2.55
C GLN A 62 -1.25 14.87 1.97
N MET A 63 -0.77 15.30 0.80
CA MET A 63 -1.29 16.49 0.12
C MET A 63 -2.78 16.32 -0.23
N VAL A 64 -3.21 15.17 -0.72
CA VAL A 64 -4.64 14.91 -1.00
C VAL A 64 -5.45 14.94 0.29
N ASP A 65 -4.92 14.33 1.35
CA ASP A 65 -5.53 14.31 2.67
C ASP A 65 -5.69 15.71 3.28
N ASP A 66 -4.68 16.57 3.13
CA ASP A 66 -4.69 17.95 3.61
C ASP A 66 -5.61 18.87 2.78
N ASN A 67 -5.88 18.54 1.50
CA ASN A 67 -6.73 19.32 0.59
C ASN A 67 -8.20 18.86 0.54
N GLY A 68 -8.71 18.30 1.63
CA GLY A 68 -10.11 17.86 1.75
C GLY A 68 -10.33 16.35 1.60
N GLY A 69 -9.25 15.59 1.42
CA GLY A 69 -9.28 14.14 1.39
C GLY A 69 -9.64 13.55 0.02
N PHE A 70 -9.56 12.23 -0.06
CA PHE A 70 -9.88 11.49 -1.29
C PHE A 70 -11.38 11.53 -1.65
N ASP A 71 -12.24 11.97 -0.73
CA ASP A 71 -13.66 12.18 -0.98
C ASP A 71 -13.94 13.45 -1.80
N SER A 72 -13.07 14.47 -1.73
CA SER A 72 -13.18 15.70 -2.54
C SER A 72 -12.39 15.63 -3.84
N ALA A 73 -11.50 14.65 -4.00
CA ALA A 73 -10.75 14.44 -5.22
C ALA A 73 -11.64 13.85 -6.33
N PRO A 74 -11.45 14.22 -7.61
CA PRO A 74 -12.16 13.59 -8.72
C PRO A 74 -11.93 12.08 -8.73
N ALA A 75 -13.01 11.31 -8.89
CA ALA A 75 -12.93 9.84 -8.86
C ALA A 75 -11.92 9.27 -9.87
N GLU A 76 -11.83 9.87 -11.06
CA GLU A 76 -10.83 9.50 -12.07
C GLU A 76 -9.40 9.69 -11.57
N THR A 77 -9.11 10.79 -10.86
CA THR A 77 -7.79 11.04 -10.27
C THR A 77 -7.45 10.00 -9.22
N VAL A 78 -8.40 9.67 -8.33
CA VAL A 78 -8.22 8.64 -7.31
C VAL A 78 -7.99 7.26 -7.95
N ASP A 79 -8.74 6.93 -9.00
CA ASP A 79 -8.57 5.67 -9.73
C ASP A 79 -7.25 5.60 -10.50
N GLN A 80 -6.79 6.70 -11.10
CA GLN A 80 -5.46 6.76 -11.73
C GLN A 80 -4.34 6.55 -10.71
N MET A 81 -4.43 7.20 -9.54
CA MET A 81 -3.48 6.98 -8.43
C MET A 81 -3.49 5.52 -7.99
N ARG A 82 -4.67 4.93 -7.82
CA ARG A 82 -4.84 3.51 -7.48
C ARG A 82 -4.13 2.61 -8.47
N GLN A 83 -4.40 2.78 -9.76
CA GLN A 83 -3.81 1.96 -10.82
C GLN A 83 -2.30 2.14 -10.91
N ALA A 84 -1.81 3.37 -10.78
CA ALA A 84 -0.38 3.67 -10.83
C ALA A 84 0.37 3.02 -9.65
N CYS A 85 -0.13 3.15 -8.42
CA CYS A 85 0.47 2.54 -7.24
C CYS A 85 0.42 1.00 -7.32
N LYS A 86 -0.72 0.44 -7.74
CA LYS A 86 -0.87 -1.01 -7.94
C LYS A 86 0.14 -1.55 -8.96
N SER A 87 0.22 -0.92 -10.13
CA SER A 87 1.12 -1.32 -11.21
C SER A 87 2.59 -1.26 -10.78
N GLN A 88 2.99 -0.18 -10.10
CA GLN A 88 4.36 -0.05 -9.58
C GLN A 88 4.67 -1.08 -8.51
N ASN A 89 3.74 -1.34 -7.58
CA ASN A 89 3.93 -2.34 -6.53
C ASN A 89 4.05 -3.75 -7.13
N THR A 90 3.16 -4.13 -8.05
CA THR A 90 3.24 -5.42 -8.74
C THR A 90 4.59 -5.58 -9.43
N ARG A 91 5.02 -4.58 -10.20
CA ARG A 91 6.31 -4.64 -10.91
C ARG A 91 7.49 -4.78 -9.96
N ILE A 92 7.52 -4.00 -8.87
CA ILE A 92 8.62 -4.06 -7.91
C ILE A 92 8.66 -5.41 -7.19
N VAL A 93 7.49 -5.94 -6.81
CA VAL A 93 7.37 -7.26 -6.16
C VAL A 93 7.82 -8.35 -7.11
N GLU A 94 7.37 -8.36 -8.36
CA GLU A 94 7.76 -9.37 -9.35
C GLU A 94 9.27 -9.35 -9.63
N GLU A 95 9.87 -8.18 -9.80
CA GLU A 95 11.31 -8.05 -10.04
C GLU A 95 12.13 -8.47 -8.81
N MET A 96 11.71 -8.05 -7.62
CA MET A 96 12.39 -8.41 -6.37
C MET A 96 12.21 -9.89 -6.03
N GLN A 97 11.05 -10.48 -6.32
CA GLN A 97 10.82 -11.91 -6.10
C GLN A 97 11.73 -12.78 -6.98
N LYS A 98 12.08 -12.31 -8.19
CA LYS A 98 13.02 -13.00 -9.08
C LYS A 98 14.48 -12.81 -8.65
N THR A 99 14.84 -11.62 -8.17
CA THR A 99 16.25 -11.21 -8.03
C THR A 99 16.75 -11.25 -6.58
N PHE A 100 15.93 -10.78 -5.64
CA PHE A 100 16.24 -10.68 -4.21
C PHE A 100 15.00 -11.06 -3.35
N PRO A 101 14.48 -12.29 -3.48
CA PRO A 101 13.23 -12.69 -2.81
C PRO A 101 13.31 -12.58 -1.28
N GLU A 102 14.50 -12.65 -0.68
CA GLU A 102 14.72 -12.42 0.74
C GLU A 102 14.37 -11.01 1.20
N CYS A 103 14.42 -10.01 0.32
CA CYS A 103 14.03 -8.64 0.64
C CYS A 103 12.50 -8.44 0.73
N LEU A 104 11.73 -9.41 0.25
CA LEU A 104 10.27 -9.38 0.30
C LEU A 104 9.70 -10.20 1.47
N LYS A 105 10.52 -10.98 2.17
CA LYS A 105 10.11 -11.82 3.32
C LYS A 105 9.96 -11.02 4.59
#